data_AF-A0A8B9C6W0-F1
#
_entry.id   AF-A0A8B9C6W0-F1
#
_cell.length_a   1.000
_cell.length_b   1.000
_cell.length_c   1.000
_cell.angle_alpha   90.00
_cell.angle_beta   90.00
_cell.angle_gamma   90.00
#
_symmetry.space_group_name_H-M   'P 1'
#
loop_
_entity.id
_entity.type
_entity.pdbx_description
1 polymer ?
#
loop_
_entity_poly.entity_id
_entity_poly.type
_entity_poly.pdbx_seq_one_letter_code
_entity_poly.pdbx_strand_id
1 'polypeptide(L)'
;MCSSVAPRLWFLTDRRIREDYPQQEILRALKAKCCEEELDFRALLMDEVVLTIEDGNLGLRVNGELITAYPQVVVVRVPTPWVQSDSDITVLRHLEKMGCRLMNRPQAILNCVNKFWTFQELAGHGVPLPDTFSYGGHENFAKMIDEAEVLEFPMVVKNTRGHRGKAVFLARDKHHLADLSHLIRHDAPYLFQKYVKESHGKDVRVIVVGGRVVGTMLRCSTDGRMQSNCSLGGVGMMCSLSEQGKQLAVQVSNILGMDVCGIDLLMKDDGSFYVCEANANVYGLYGWCETYDPLLFSLWNCRCSDRSQKSQTIQRKPSLLPFPVARVRTYEKSLRMFLPKLFPPVMQAGRMVNAAVW
;
A
#
# COMPACT_ATOMS: atom_id res chain seq x y z
N MET A 1 22.79 -6.32 34.68
CA MET A 1 23.12 -5.57 33.45
C MET A 1 22.17 -6.05 32.37
N CYS A 2 21.19 -5.21 31.99
CA CYS A 2 20.33 -5.54 30.85
C CYS A 2 21.18 -5.24 29.60
N SER A 3 21.66 -6.28 28.92
CA SER A 3 22.28 -6.12 27.60
C SER A 3 21.24 -5.44 26.71
N SER A 4 21.44 -4.16 26.39
CA SER A 4 20.60 -3.44 25.44
C SER A 4 20.96 -3.95 24.06
N VAL A 5 20.33 -5.06 23.66
CA VAL A 5 20.38 -5.52 22.28
C VAL A 5 19.85 -4.39 21.42
N ALA A 6 20.70 -3.85 20.53
CA ALA A 6 20.31 -2.78 19.62
C ALA A 6 19.04 -3.20 18.84
N PRO A 7 18.07 -2.30 18.65
CA PRO A 7 16.90 -2.61 17.84
C PRO A 7 17.36 -2.96 16.42
N ARG A 8 16.76 -4.02 15.87
CA ARG A 8 17.07 -4.61 14.57
C ARG A 8 15.98 -4.27 13.57
N LEU A 9 16.39 -3.67 12.46
CA LEU A 9 15.53 -3.34 11.32
C LEU A 9 16.02 -4.07 10.08
N TRP A 10 15.11 -4.77 9.42
CA TRP A 10 15.39 -5.35 8.12
C TRP A 10 14.68 -4.59 7.00
N PHE A 11 15.37 -4.38 5.89
CA PHE A 11 14.76 -4.01 4.62
C PHE A 11 14.73 -5.25 3.74
N LEU A 12 13.54 -5.76 3.46
CA LEU A 12 13.33 -6.99 2.71
C LEU A 12 12.69 -6.67 1.37
N THR A 13 13.40 -6.99 0.28
CA THR A 13 12.96 -6.68 -1.08
C THR A 13 13.14 -7.85 -2.05
N ASP A 14 12.59 -7.71 -3.25
CA ASP A 14 12.73 -8.68 -4.33
C ASP A 14 13.74 -8.19 -5.39
N ARG A 15 14.51 -9.11 -5.99
CA ARG A 15 15.47 -8.79 -7.07
C ARG A 15 14.84 -8.02 -8.23
N ARG A 16 13.58 -8.32 -8.57
CA ARG A 16 12.82 -7.72 -9.68
C ARG A 16 12.65 -6.21 -9.57
N ILE A 17 12.65 -5.67 -8.34
CA ILE A 17 12.37 -4.24 -8.09
C ILE A 17 13.44 -3.55 -7.24
N ARG A 18 14.48 -4.28 -6.85
CA ARG A 18 15.57 -3.74 -6.02
C ARG A 18 16.20 -2.48 -6.63
N GLU A 19 16.25 -2.43 -7.96
CA GLU A 19 16.87 -1.35 -8.72
C GLU A 19 15.87 -0.27 -9.15
N ASP A 20 14.58 -0.42 -8.82
CA ASP A 20 13.57 0.59 -9.13
C ASP A 20 13.76 1.84 -8.26
N TYR A 21 13.61 3.02 -8.89
CA TYR A 21 13.69 4.35 -8.30
C TYR A 21 12.42 4.75 -7.51
N PRO A 22 11.94 3.93 -6.56
CA PRO A 22 12.08 4.53 -5.23
C PRO A 22 12.64 3.57 -4.19
N GLN A 23 12.81 2.30 -4.53
CA GLN A 23 13.32 1.31 -3.59
C GLN A 23 14.78 1.62 -3.21
N GLN A 24 15.58 2.08 -4.17
CA GLN A 24 16.96 2.50 -3.92
C GLN A 24 17.04 3.70 -2.96
N GLU A 25 16.17 4.70 -3.14
CA GLU A 25 16.15 5.90 -2.28
C GLU A 25 15.60 5.59 -0.90
N ILE A 26 14.56 4.76 -0.79
CA ILE A 26 14.06 4.27 0.49
C ILE A 26 15.17 3.50 1.23
N LEU A 27 15.90 2.62 0.53
CA LEU A 27 17.01 1.88 1.09
C LEU A 27 18.15 2.80 1.54
N ARG A 28 18.51 3.81 0.74
CA ARG A 28 19.53 4.81 1.07
C ARG A 28 19.14 5.59 2.32
N ALA A 29 17.92 6.12 2.38
CA ALA A 29 17.41 6.87 3.53
C ALA A 29 17.36 6.01 4.80
N LEU A 30 16.86 4.78 4.70
CA LEU A 30 16.85 3.85 5.84
C LEU A 30 18.25 3.51 6.35
N LYS A 31 19.22 3.29 5.44
CA LYS A 31 20.62 3.04 5.81
C LYS A 31 21.24 4.24 6.55
N ALA A 32 21.08 5.44 5.99
CA ALA A 32 21.59 6.67 6.60
C ALA A 32 21.00 6.85 8.00
N LYS A 33 19.68 6.71 8.14
CA LYS A 33 19.00 6.91 9.40
C LYS A 33 19.32 5.83 10.45
N CYS A 34 19.46 4.57 10.05
CA CYS A 34 19.88 3.51 10.97
C CYS A 34 21.32 3.73 11.48
N CYS A 35 22.19 4.32 10.66
CA CYS A 35 23.53 4.70 11.08
C CYS A 35 23.50 5.83 12.13
N GLU A 36 22.68 6.87 11.92
CA GLU A 36 22.51 7.98 12.86
C GLU A 36 21.97 7.53 14.22
N GLU A 37 21.04 6.57 14.24
CA GLU A 37 20.32 6.11 15.43
C GLU A 37 20.94 4.82 16.04
N GLU A 38 22.10 4.38 15.55
CA GLU A 38 22.82 3.19 16.00
C GLU A 38 21.98 1.89 15.99
N LEU A 39 21.17 1.70 14.94
CA LEU A 39 20.32 0.52 14.76
C LEU A 39 21.03 -0.59 13.99
N ASP A 40 20.82 -1.85 14.38
CA ASP A 40 21.29 -3.01 13.61
C ASP A 40 20.43 -3.16 12.35
N PHE A 41 21.01 -2.79 11.20
CA PHE A 41 20.32 -2.75 9.93
C PHE A 41 20.81 -3.85 8.99
N ARG A 42 19.88 -4.59 8.39
CA ARG A 42 20.18 -5.53 7.29
C ARG A 42 19.26 -5.27 6.11
N ALA A 43 19.84 -5.23 4.91
CA ALA A 43 19.09 -5.25 3.66
C ALA A 43 19.22 -6.65 3.07
N LEU A 44 18.08 -7.30 2.84
CA LEU A 44 18.01 -8.69 2.39
C LEU A 44 17.13 -8.81 1.16
N LEU A 45 17.45 -9.79 0.32
CA LEU A 45 16.59 -10.26 -0.74
C LEU A 45 15.75 -11.43 -0.27
N MET A 46 14.53 -11.53 -0.79
CA MET A 46 13.61 -12.63 -0.45
C MET A 46 14.24 -14.01 -0.65
N ASP A 47 15.07 -14.18 -1.68
CA ASP A 47 15.71 -15.45 -2.02
C ASP A 47 16.99 -15.76 -1.24
N GLU A 48 17.47 -14.83 -0.41
CA GLU A 48 18.54 -15.06 0.57
C GLU A 48 18.00 -15.67 1.86
N VAL A 49 16.67 -15.65 2.04
CA VAL A 49 15.98 -16.09 3.25
C VAL A 49 15.48 -17.53 3.08
N VAL A 50 15.96 -18.42 3.94
CA VAL A 50 15.49 -19.80 4.04
C VAL A 50 14.67 -19.95 5.32
N LEU A 51 13.47 -20.47 5.18
CA LEU A 51 12.53 -20.69 6.28
C LEU A 51 12.60 -22.17 6.69
N THR A 52 12.64 -22.46 7.98
CA THR A 52 12.66 -23.83 8.48
C THR A 52 11.58 -24.05 9.53
N ILE A 53 11.13 -25.30 9.64
CA ILE A 53 10.35 -25.78 10.78
C ILE A 53 11.15 -26.95 11.34
N GLU A 54 11.80 -26.74 12.48
CA GLU A 54 12.66 -27.72 13.14
C GLU A 54 12.05 -28.01 14.52
N ASP A 55 11.73 -29.28 14.80
CA ASP A 55 11.06 -29.72 16.03
C ASP A 55 9.77 -28.94 16.36
N GLY A 56 9.02 -28.55 15.32
CA GLY A 56 7.79 -27.78 15.45
C GLY A 56 7.98 -26.28 15.69
N ASN A 57 9.23 -25.80 15.70
CA ASN A 57 9.57 -24.39 15.93
C ASN A 57 9.93 -23.70 14.62
N LEU A 58 9.57 -22.41 14.50
CA LEU A 58 9.93 -21.58 13.35
C LEU A 58 11.42 -21.23 13.43
N GLY A 59 12.14 -21.50 12.35
CA GLY A 59 13.55 -21.16 12.18
C GLY A 59 13.80 -20.38 10.89
N LEU A 60 14.92 -19.66 10.88
CA LEU A 60 15.27 -18.75 9.80
C LEU A 60 16.76 -18.83 9.53
N ARG A 61 17.15 -18.99 8.27
CA ARG A 61 18.54 -18.86 7.83
C ARG A 61 18.65 -17.76 6.79
N VAL A 62 19.76 -17.03 6.82
CA VAL A 62 20.09 -16.03 5.80
C VAL A 62 21.48 -16.35 5.28
N ASN A 63 21.61 -16.57 3.97
CA ASN A 63 22.88 -16.94 3.32
C ASN A 63 23.57 -18.16 3.99
N GLY A 64 22.78 -19.14 4.45
CA GLY A 64 23.27 -20.34 5.11
C GLY A 64 23.47 -20.21 6.63
N GLU A 65 23.45 -19.01 7.19
CA GLU A 65 23.63 -18.77 8.63
C GLU A 65 22.32 -18.83 9.39
N LEU A 66 22.28 -19.53 10.52
CA LEU A 66 21.12 -19.57 11.42
C LEU A 66 20.92 -18.21 12.10
N ILE A 67 19.73 -17.65 11.95
CA ILE A 67 19.31 -16.44 12.65
C ILE A 67 18.66 -16.84 13.97
N THR A 68 19.32 -16.52 15.06
CA THR A 68 18.82 -16.72 16.44
C THR A 68 18.23 -15.44 17.04
N ALA A 69 18.37 -14.32 16.33
CA ALA A 69 18.05 -13.00 16.81
C ALA A 69 17.32 -12.19 15.74
N TYR A 70 15.99 -12.18 15.83
CA TYR A 70 15.10 -11.67 14.78
C TYR A 70 14.97 -10.14 14.76
N PRO A 71 14.60 -9.54 13.61
CA PRO A 71 14.27 -8.13 13.52
C PRO A 71 12.99 -7.79 14.30
N GLN A 72 12.93 -6.61 14.93
CA GLN A 72 11.65 -6.14 15.49
C GLN A 72 10.75 -5.59 14.38
N VAL A 73 11.34 -4.95 13.37
CA VAL A 73 10.64 -4.36 12.23
C VAL A 73 11.26 -4.82 10.92
N VAL A 74 10.40 -5.15 9.95
CA VAL A 74 10.79 -5.48 8.58
C VAL A 74 10.06 -4.53 7.65
N VAL A 75 10.80 -3.66 6.96
CA VAL A 75 10.29 -2.85 5.85
C VAL A 75 10.26 -3.74 4.61
N VAL A 76 9.05 -4.03 4.13
CA VAL A 76 8.77 -4.98 3.06
C VAL A 76 8.49 -4.22 1.77
N ARG A 77 9.31 -4.46 0.75
CA ARG A 77 9.10 -3.93 -0.61
C ARG A 77 9.01 -5.08 -1.59
N VAL A 78 7.79 -5.39 -2.04
CA VAL A 78 7.53 -6.48 -2.99
C VAL A 78 6.83 -5.95 -4.24
N PRO A 79 7.06 -6.57 -5.41
CA PRO A 79 6.43 -6.13 -6.65
C PRO A 79 4.94 -6.45 -6.63
N THR A 80 4.06 -5.46 -6.45
CA THR A 80 2.63 -5.64 -6.73
C THR A 80 2.36 -5.38 -8.21
N PRO A 81 1.70 -6.29 -8.95
CA PRO A 81 0.85 -7.40 -8.50
C PRO A 81 1.54 -8.78 -8.55
N TRP A 82 2.87 -8.82 -8.72
CA TRP A 82 3.67 -10.03 -8.91
C TRP A 82 4.05 -10.79 -7.62
N VAL A 83 3.61 -10.32 -6.45
CA VAL A 83 3.67 -11.03 -5.14
C VAL A 83 2.84 -12.33 -5.14
N GLN A 84 2.51 -12.85 -6.32
CA GLN A 84 1.69 -14.05 -6.54
C GLN A 84 2.48 -15.34 -6.37
N SER A 85 3.80 -15.30 -6.20
CA SER A 85 4.49 -16.50 -5.78
C SER A 85 4.12 -16.75 -4.32
N ASP A 86 3.54 -17.92 -4.04
CA ASP A 86 3.35 -18.40 -2.68
C ASP A 86 4.65 -18.25 -1.87
N SER A 87 5.83 -18.26 -2.51
CA SER A 87 7.13 -17.99 -1.90
C SER A 87 7.21 -16.63 -1.19
N ASP A 88 6.84 -15.53 -1.84
CA ASP A 88 7.00 -14.17 -1.27
C ASP A 88 6.10 -14.05 -0.05
N ILE A 89 4.83 -14.44 -0.19
CA ILE A 89 3.87 -14.45 0.89
C ILE A 89 4.27 -15.43 2.01
N THR A 90 4.90 -16.56 1.68
CA THR A 90 5.40 -17.52 2.68
C THR A 90 6.48 -16.91 3.55
N VAL A 91 7.47 -16.21 2.98
CA VAL A 91 8.50 -15.49 3.74
C VAL A 91 7.86 -14.46 4.66
N LEU A 92 6.96 -13.65 4.13
CA LEU A 92 6.31 -12.59 4.91
C LEU A 92 5.45 -13.14 6.06
N ARG A 93 4.65 -14.17 5.79
CA ARG A 93 3.84 -14.85 6.83
C ARG A 93 4.72 -15.50 7.89
N HIS A 94 5.84 -16.10 7.49
CA HIS A 94 6.77 -16.73 8.42
C HIS A 94 7.36 -15.68 9.37
N LEU A 95 7.89 -14.56 8.84
CA LEU A 95 8.41 -13.46 9.67
C LEU A 95 7.33 -12.87 10.59
N GLU A 96 6.10 -12.69 10.11
CA GLU A 96 4.99 -12.22 10.95
C GLU A 96 4.66 -13.22 12.07
N LYS A 97 4.70 -14.53 11.81
CA LYS A 97 4.49 -15.58 12.81
C LYS A 97 5.62 -15.68 13.83
N MET A 98 6.84 -15.30 13.46
CA MET A 98 7.96 -15.15 14.39
C MET A 98 7.84 -13.90 15.29
N GLY A 99 6.81 -13.07 15.09
CA GLY A 99 6.55 -11.87 15.88
C GLY A 99 7.15 -10.59 15.32
N CYS A 100 7.74 -10.61 14.12
CA CYS A 100 8.28 -9.43 13.48
C CYS A 100 7.14 -8.49 13.03
N ARG A 101 7.33 -7.18 13.17
CA ARG A 101 6.41 -6.17 12.63
C ARG A 101 6.75 -5.87 11.17
N LEU A 102 5.91 -6.33 10.24
CA LEU A 102 6.11 -6.11 8.80
C LEU A 102 5.42 -4.84 8.30
N MET A 103 6.08 -4.07 7.44
CA MET A 103 5.57 -2.83 6.85
C MET A 103 5.76 -2.85 5.33
N ASN A 104 4.76 -3.20 4.52
CA ASN A 104 3.40 -3.59 4.88
C ASN A 104 3.29 -5.06 5.34
N ARG A 105 2.22 -5.39 6.07
CA ARG A 105 1.91 -6.77 6.47
C ARG A 105 1.44 -7.62 5.28
N PRO A 106 1.57 -8.97 5.35
CA PRO A 106 1.14 -9.86 4.27
C PRO A 106 -0.32 -9.64 3.87
N GLN A 107 -1.23 -9.57 4.85
CA GLN A 107 -2.66 -9.37 4.58
C GLN A 107 -2.94 -8.03 3.88
N ALA A 108 -2.26 -6.96 4.31
CA ALA A 108 -2.44 -5.63 3.73
C ALA A 108 -1.97 -5.59 2.25
N ILE A 109 -0.86 -6.27 1.96
CA ILE A 109 -0.37 -6.46 0.58
C ILE A 109 -1.41 -7.24 -0.23
N LEU A 110 -1.90 -8.37 0.27
CA LEU A 110 -2.91 -9.21 -0.40
C LEU A 110 -4.19 -8.44 -0.73
N ASN A 111 -4.66 -7.59 0.19
CA ASN A 111 -5.83 -6.73 -0.02
C ASN A 111 -5.67 -5.76 -1.20
N CYS A 112 -4.43 -5.49 -1.65
CA CYS A 112 -4.12 -4.60 -2.78
C CYS A 112 -3.71 -5.33 -4.06
N VAL A 113 -3.51 -6.65 -4.05
CA VAL A 113 -3.04 -7.40 -5.23
C VAL A 113 -4.14 -7.51 -6.30
N ASN A 114 -5.39 -7.55 -5.87
CA ASN A 114 -6.57 -7.62 -6.73
C ASN A 114 -7.45 -6.40 -6.45
N LYS A 115 -7.69 -5.59 -7.48
CA LYS A 115 -8.49 -4.36 -7.38
C LYS A 115 -9.91 -4.61 -6.87
N PHE A 116 -10.51 -5.74 -7.23
CA PHE A 116 -11.84 -6.09 -6.75
C PHE A 116 -11.83 -6.49 -5.26
N TRP A 117 -10.78 -7.19 -4.80
CA TRP A 117 -10.61 -7.46 -3.36
C TRP A 117 -10.44 -6.18 -2.57
N THR A 118 -9.67 -5.21 -3.09
CA THR A 118 -9.58 -3.88 -2.49
C THR A 118 -10.98 -3.25 -2.32
N PHE A 119 -11.83 -3.34 -3.34
CA PHE A 119 -13.17 -2.77 -3.30
C PHE A 119 -14.07 -3.52 -2.31
N GLN A 120 -13.92 -4.85 -2.19
CA GLN A 120 -14.63 -5.64 -1.17
C GLN A 120 -14.25 -5.22 0.25
N GLU A 121 -12.97 -4.96 0.52
CA GLU A 121 -12.51 -4.48 1.83
C GLU A 121 -12.99 -3.05 2.14
N LEU A 122 -13.18 -2.21 1.12
CA LEU A 122 -13.63 -0.83 1.28
C LEU A 122 -15.17 -0.68 1.33
N ALA A 123 -15.89 -1.63 0.73
CA ALA A 123 -17.35 -1.62 0.68
C ALA A 123 -17.95 -1.64 2.10
N GLY A 124 -19.02 -0.85 2.31
CA GLY A 124 -19.69 -0.74 3.62
C GLY A 124 -19.00 0.18 4.63
N HIS A 125 -17.79 0.71 4.33
CA HIS A 125 -17.09 1.66 5.19
C HIS A 125 -17.35 3.14 4.87
N GLY A 126 -18.33 3.45 4.02
CA GLY A 126 -18.63 4.81 3.58
C GLY A 126 -17.58 5.40 2.65
N VAL A 127 -16.72 4.57 2.06
CA VAL A 127 -15.71 4.99 1.07
C VAL A 127 -16.40 5.15 -0.30
N PRO A 128 -16.31 6.33 -0.94
CA PRO A 128 -16.85 6.52 -2.28
C PRO A 128 -16.07 5.69 -3.30
N LEU A 129 -16.75 4.74 -3.92
CA LEU A 129 -16.24 3.88 -4.99
C LEU A 129 -17.12 4.07 -6.23
N PRO A 130 -16.57 4.06 -7.46
CA PRO A 130 -17.41 3.98 -8.64
C PRO A 130 -18.10 2.61 -8.67
N ASP A 131 -19.36 2.56 -9.09
CA ASP A 131 -20.10 1.31 -9.22
C ASP A 131 -19.29 0.30 -10.03
N THR A 132 -19.09 -0.89 -9.46
CA THR A 132 -18.15 -1.88 -9.98
C THR A 132 -18.73 -3.28 -9.78
N PHE A 133 -18.64 -4.13 -10.79
CA PHE A 133 -18.91 -5.55 -10.65
C PHE A 133 -17.78 -6.39 -11.27
N SER A 134 -17.74 -7.66 -10.89
CA SER A 134 -16.83 -8.68 -11.44
C SER A 134 -17.57 -10.01 -11.41
N TYR A 135 -17.22 -10.93 -12.31
CA TYR A 135 -17.87 -12.23 -12.42
C TYR A 135 -16.99 -13.35 -11.86
N GLY A 136 -17.64 -14.34 -11.25
CA GLY A 136 -17.02 -15.61 -10.90
C GLY A 136 -16.98 -16.52 -12.13
N GLY A 137 -15.82 -16.59 -12.81
CA GLY A 137 -15.61 -17.42 -14.01
C GLY A 137 -15.83 -16.66 -15.32
N HIS A 138 -15.17 -17.13 -16.39
CA HIS A 138 -15.11 -16.43 -17.69
C HIS A 138 -15.60 -17.28 -18.87
N GLU A 139 -16.24 -18.42 -18.60
CA GLU A 139 -16.64 -19.38 -19.63
C GLU A 139 -17.78 -18.85 -20.52
N ASN A 140 -18.54 -17.86 -20.06
CA ASN A 140 -19.65 -17.27 -20.81
C ASN A 140 -19.59 -15.74 -20.79
N PHE A 141 -18.65 -15.17 -21.57
CA PHE A 141 -18.48 -13.73 -21.66
C PHE A 141 -19.70 -13.01 -22.25
N ALA A 142 -20.51 -13.66 -23.09
CA ALA A 142 -21.73 -13.05 -23.63
C ALA A 142 -22.71 -12.65 -22.52
N LYS A 143 -22.94 -13.53 -21.54
CA LYS A 143 -23.75 -13.19 -20.36
C LYS A 143 -23.17 -12.02 -19.56
N MET A 144 -21.84 -11.95 -19.49
CA MET A 144 -21.15 -10.86 -18.81
C MET A 144 -21.40 -9.49 -19.47
N ILE A 145 -21.60 -9.47 -20.79
CA ILE A 145 -21.91 -8.24 -21.54
C ILE A 145 -23.34 -7.78 -21.22
N ASP A 146 -24.30 -8.71 -21.16
CA ASP A 146 -25.70 -8.36 -20.88
C ASP A 146 -25.89 -7.84 -19.46
N GLU A 147 -25.25 -8.48 -18.48
CA GLU A 147 -25.25 -8.00 -17.09
C GLU A 147 -24.46 -6.68 -16.91
N ALA A 148 -23.54 -6.36 -17.84
CA ALA A 148 -22.78 -5.11 -17.79
C ALA A 148 -23.62 -3.86 -18.07
N GLU A 149 -24.75 -3.99 -18.76
CA GLU A 149 -25.63 -2.88 -19.11
C GLU A 149 -26.10 -2.08 -17.87
N VAL A 150 -26.12 -2.71 -16.69
CA VAL A 150 -26.47 -2.08 -15.41
C VAL A 150 -25.56 -0.91 -15.05
N LEU A 151 -24.30 -0.89 -15.49
CA LEU A 151 -23.38 0.22 -15.24
C LEU A 151 -23.54 1.40 -16.20
N GLU A 152 -24.35 1.22 -17.24
CA GLU A 152 -24.46 2.10 -18.41
C GLU A 152 -23.12 2.24 -19.18
N PHE A 153 -23.22 2.69 -20.43
CA PHE A 153 -22.04 3.00 -21.25
C PHE A 153 -21.80 4.52 -21.29
N PRO A 154 -20.53 4.98 -21.38
CA PRO A 154 -19.32 4.17 -21.46
C PRO A 154 -18.91 3.56 -20.10
N MET A 155 -18.17 2.45 -20.12
CA MET A 155 -17.67 1.78 -18.91
C MET A 155 -16.19 1.40 -19.03
N VAL A 156 -15.54 1.22 -17.89
CA VAL A 156 -14.13 0.83 -17.80
C VAL A 156 -13.99 -0.66 -17.53
N VAL A 157 -13.24 -1.36 -18.38
CA VAL A 157 -12.91 -2.78 -18.21
C VAL A 157 -11.46 -2.89 -17.76
N LYS A 158 -11.20 -3.47 -16.58
CA LYS A 158 -9.85 -3.58 -16.01
C LYS A 158 -9.53 -5.02 -15.69
N ASN A 159 -8.33 -5.48 -16.05
CA ASN A 159 -7.78 -6.68 -15.43
C ASN A 159 -7.57 -6.41 -13.93
N THR A 160 -8.18 -7.23 -13.09
CA THR A 160 -8.14 -7.10 -11.63
C THR A 160 -6.73 -7.12 -11.07
N ARG A 161 -5.81 -7.87 -11.69
CA ARG A 161 -4.40 -8.00 -11.33
C ARG A 161 -3.45 -7.31 -12.31
N GLY A 162 -3.96 -6.47 -13.22
CA GLY A 162 -3.13 -5.64 -14.11
C GLY A 162 -2.36 -4.55 -13.36
N HIS A 163 -1.31 -4.00 -13.97
CA HIS A 163 -0.56 -2.86 -13.42
C HIS A 163 -0.11 -1.91 -14.54
N ARG A 164 0.28 -0.68 -14.17
CA ARG A 164 0.83 0.34 -15.09
C ARG A 164 -0.09 0.69 -16.27
N GLY A 165 -1.41 0.64 -16.06
CA GLY A 165 -2.42 0.93 -17.09
C GLY A 165 -2.54 -0.13 -18.19
N LYS A 166 -1.81 -1.25 -18.11
CA LYS A 166 -1.97 -2.38 -19.04
C LYS A 166 -3.30 -3.09 -18.77
N ALA A 167 -3.99 -3.47 -19.85
CA ALA A 167 -5.30 -4.12 -19.80
C ALA A 167 -6.39 -3.32 -19.06
N VAL A 168 -6.40 -2.00 -19.28
CA VAL A 168 -7.48 -1.10 -18.89
C VAL A 168 -8.08 -0.54 -20.18
N PHE A 169 -9.36 -0.76 -20.42
CA PHE A 169 -10.05 -0.38 -21.65
C PHE A 169 -11.29 0.47 -21.32
N LEU A 170 -11.65 1.36 -22.25
CA LEU A 170 -12.90 2.11 -22.20
C LEU A 170 -13.85 1.53 -23.26
N ALA A 171 -14.87 0.80 -22.83
CA ALA A 171 -15.94 0.32 -23.70
C ALA A 171 -16.96 1.45 -23.87
N ARG A 172 -17.11 1.98 -25.09
CA ARG A 172 -17.99 3.14 -25.33
C ARG A 172 -19.45 2.76 -25.50
N ASP A 173 -19.70 1.50 -25.85
CA ASP A 173 -21.00 0.91 -26.14
C ASP A 173 -20.89 -0.63 -26.09
N LYS A 174 -22.03 -1.31 -26.24
CA LYS A 174 -22.13 -2.77 -26.21
C LYS A 174 -21.30 -3.45 -27.30
N HIS A 175 -21.23 -2.86 -28.49
CA HIS A 175 -20.46 -3.44 -29.61
C HIS A 175 -18.97 -3.39 -29.32
N HIS A 176 -18.45 -2.26 -28.85
CA HIS A 176 -17.06 -2.15 -28.41
C HIS A 176 -16.73 -3.12 -27.27
N LEU A 177 -17.67 -3.38 -26.34
CA LEU A 177 -17.45 -4.37 -25.31
C LEU A 177 -17.38 -5.80 -25.86
N ALA A 178 -18.23 -6.12 -26.84
CA ALA A 178 -18.17 -7.39 -27.55
C ALA A 178 -16.85 -7.56 -28.31
N ASP A 179 -16.37 -6.53 -29.00
CA ASP A 179 -15.07 -6.56 -29.68
C ASP A 179 -13.92 -6.76 -28.69
N LEU A 180 -13.96 -6.07 -27.53
CA LEU A 180 -12.99 -6.26 -26.47
C LEU A 180 -12.98 -7.69 -25.93
N SER A 181 -14.13 -8.38 -25.91
CA SER A 181 -14.21 -9.78 -25.47
C SER A 181 -13.28 -10.71 -26.26
N HIS A 182 -13.09 -10.44 -27.56
CA HIS A 182 -12.23 -11.24 -28.43
C HIS A 182 -10.74 -10.92 -28.26
N LEU A 183 -10.41 -9.80 -27.61
CA LEU A 183 -9.03 -9.33 -27.42
C LEU A 183 -8.48 -9.63 -26.01
N ILE A 184 -9.36 -9.78 -25.03
CA ILE A 184 -8.97 -10.03 -23.64
C ILE A 184 -8.70 -11.50 -23.35
N ARG A 185 -7.98 -11.74 -22.27
CA ARG A 185 -7.61 -13.09 -21.81
C ARG A 185 -8.69 -13.68 -20.91
N HIS A 186 -9.43 -14.67 -21.38
CA HIS A 186 -10.48 -15.31 -20.58
C HIS A 186 -9.97 -16.12 -19.37
N ASP A 187 -8.67 -16.40 -19.27
CA ASP A 187 -8.07 -17.03 -18.10
C ASP A 187 -7.76 -16.04 -16.96
N ALA A 188 -7.97 -14.74 -17.19
CA ALA A 188 -7.68 -13.68 -16.22
C ALA A 188 -8.96 -13.02 -15.67
N PRO A 189 -9.02 -12.69 -14.36
CA PRO A 189 -10.15 -11.98 -13.79
C PRO A 189 -10.21 -10.50 -14.22
N TYR A 190 -11.38 -10.08 -14.70
CA TYR A 190 -11.71 -8.70 -15.05
C TYR A 190 -12.76 -8.11 -14.10
N LEU A 191 -12.69 -6.80 -13.90
CA LEU A 191 -13.74 -5.99 -13.31
C LEU A 191 -14.24 -4.98 -14.33
N PHE A 192 -15.49 -4.59 -14.16
CA PHE A 192 -16.20 -3.59 -14.96
C PHE A 192 -16.64 -2.50 -14.02
N GLN A 193 -16.41 -1.26 -14.41
CA GLN A 193 -16.54 -0.12 -13.53
C GLN A 193 -17.16 1.05 -14.25
N LYS A 194 -18.09 1.73 -13.58
CA LYS A 194 -18.69 2.97 -14.07
C LYS A 194 -17.61 3.98 -14.42
N TYR A 195 -17.73 4.55 -15.60
CA TYR A 195 -16.77 5.53 -16.09
C TYR A 195 -16.99 6.89 -15.43
N VAL A 196 -15.93 7.42 -14.80
CA VAL A 196 -15.92 8.75 -14.19
C VAL A 196 -15.39 9.75 -15.22
N LYS A 197 -16.31 10.34 -16.01
CA LYS A 197 -15.96 11.22 -17.14
C LYS A 197 -15.22 12.48 -16.73
N GLU A 198 -15.47 12.99 -15.54
CA GLU A 198 -14.84 14.17 -14.94
C GLU A 198 -13.34 13.95 -14.70
N SER A 199 -12.96 12.69 -14.48
CA SER A 199 -11.58 12.26 -14.29
C SER A 199 -10.95 11.72 -15.58
N HIS A 200 -11.52 12.00 -16.76
CA HIS A 200 -10.95 11.52 -18.02
C HIS A 200 -9.51 11.99 -18.20
N GLY A 201 -8.59 11.03 -18.39
CA GLY A 201 -7.18 11.32 -18.63
C GLY A 201 -6.49 11.95 -17.43
N LYS A 202 -7.09 11.94 -16.23
CA LYS A 202 -6.52 12.56 -15.04
C LYS A 202 -6.84 11.77 -13.77
N ASP A 203 -5.90 11.69 -12.85
CA ASP A 203 -6.13 11.15 -11.51
C ASP A 203 -5.13 11.72 -10.50
N VAL A 204 -5.44 11.60 -9.21
CA VAL A 204 -4.54 12.05 -8.14
C VAL A 204 -3.98 10.85 -7.39
N ARG A 205 -2.67 10.67 -7.44
CA ARG A 205 -1.92 9.72 -6.61
C ARG A 205 -1.62 10.39 -5.27
N VAL A 206 -2.08 9.78 -4.18
CA VAL A 206 -1.80 10.18 -2.81
C VAL A 206 -0.88 9.17 -2.15
N ILE A 207 0.27 9.60 -1.64
CA ILE A 207 1.17 8.74 -0.88
C ILE A 207 0.85 8.90 0.60
N VAL A 208 0.55 7.77 1.24
CA VAL A 208 0.27 7.69 2.68
C VAL A 208 1.36 6.86 3.35
N VAL A 209 1.92 7.41 4.43
CA VAL A 209 2.97 6.79 5.24
C VAL A 209 2.56 6.98 6.70
N GLY A 210 2.33 5.88 7.43
CA GLY A 210 1.96 5.93 8.84
C GLY A 210 0.66 6.65 9.15
N GLY A 211 -0.31 6.60 8.23
CA GLY A 211 -1.58 7.30 8.38
C GLY A 211 -1.48 8.80 8.14
N ARG A 212 -0.40 9.28 7.51
CA ARG A 212 -0.23 10.68 7.10
C ARG A 212 -0.04 10.77 5.60
N VAL A 213 -0.69 11.73 4.96
CA VAL A 213 -0.42 12.06 3.56
C VAL A 213 0.92 12.77 3.49
N VAL A 214 1.85 12.20 2.74
CA VAL A 214 3.21 12.73 2.61
C VAL A 214 3.45 13.42 1.29
N GLY A 215 2.69 13.08 0.24
CA GLY A 215 2.81 13.70 -1.07
C GLY A 215 1.62 13.36 -1.97
N THR A 216 1.36 14.25 -2.93
CA THR A 216 0.21 14.17 -3.83
C THR A 216 0.60 14.61 -5.24
N MET A 217 0.25 13.80 -6.24
CA MET A 217 0.57 14.09 -7.63
C MET A 217 -0.66 13.94 -8.50
N LEU A 218 -0.97 15.00 -9.24
CA LEU A 218 -1.91 14.97 -10.34
C LEU A 218 -1.17 14.34 -11.53
N ARG A 219 -1.71 13.25 -12.06
CA ARG A 219 -1.24 12.64 -13.30
C ARG A 219 -2.20 12.99 -14.41
N CYS A 220 -1.68 13.35 -15.58
CA CYS A 220 -2.44 13.70 -16.77
C CYS A 220 -1.95 12.90 -17.99
N SER A 221 -2.88 12.37 -18.79
CA SER A 221 -2.58 11.84 -20.12
C SER A 221 -2.13 12.99 -21.04
N THR A 222 -1.21 12.70 -21.95
CA THR A 222 -0.68 13.62 -22.97
C THR A 222 -1.25 13.35 -24.36
N ASP A 223 -1.98 12.25 -24.54
CA ASP A 223 -2.41 11.72 -25.84
C ASP A 223 -3.94 11.57 -25.95
N GLY A 224 -4.68 12.17 -25.03
CA GLY A 224 -6.14 12.15 -25.01
C GLY A 224 -6.75 10.81 -24.61
N ARG A 225 -5.94 9.86 -24.11
CA ARG A 225 -6.46 8.61 -23.56
C ARG A 225 -6.96 8.80 -22.13
N MET A 226 -7.86 7.91 -21.71
CA MET A 226 -8.38 7.88 -20.35
C MET A 226 -7.28 7.61 -19.31
N GLN A 227 -6.27 6.80 -19.65
CA GLN A 227 -5.22 6.39 -18.73
C GLN A 227 -4.19 7.51 -18.56
N SER A 228 -4.07 8.05 -17.35
CA SER A 228 -3.12 9.10 -16.95
C SER A 228 -1.77 8.57 -16.43
N ASN A 229 -1.57 7.24 -16.36
CA ASN A 229 -0.37 6.66 -15.76
C ASN A 229 0.91 7.16 -16.44
N CYS A 230 1.89 7.63 -15.65
CA CYS A 230 3.18 8.09 -16.18
C CYS A 230 3.94 7.00 -16.96
N SER A 231 3.71 5.73 -16.62
CA SER A 231 4.26 4.57 -17.36
C SER A 231 3.76 4.45 -18.80
N LEU A 232 2.71 5.18 -19.17
CA LEU A 232 2.13 5.23 -20.52
C LEU A 232 2.39 6.59 -21.21
N GLY A 233 3.33 7.39 -20.70
CA GLY A 233 3.64 8.71 -21.25
C GLY A 233 2.81 9.86 -20.66
N GLY A 234 2.04 9.58 -19.61
CA GLY A 234 1.40 10.63 -18.82
C GLY A 234 2.41 11.49 -18.05
N VAL A 235 2.03 12.73 -17.74
CA VAL A 235 2.85 13.68 -16.98
C VAL A 235 2.32 13.76 -15.56
N GLY A 236 3.24 13.67 -14.59
CA GLY A 236 2.96 13.87 -13.18
C GLY A 236 3.37 15.26 -12.73
N MET A 237 2.47 15.98 -12.05
CA MET A 237 2.75 17.27 -11.44
C MET A 237 2.34 17.27 -9.99
N MET A 238 3.11 17.98 -9.18
CA MET A 238 2.74 18.18 -7.78
C MET A 238 1.48 19.01 -7.67
N CYS A 239 0.57 18.55 -6.82
CA CYS A 239 -0.69 19.24 -6.59
C CYS A 239 -0.98 19.31 -5.09
N SER A 240 -1.70 20.35 -4.67
CA SER A 240 -2.38 20.33 -3.38
C SER A 240 -3.59 19.39 -3.47
N LEU A 241 -3.94 18.78 -2.35
CA LEU A 241 -5.14 17.98 -2.20
C LEU A 241 -6.01 18.57 -1.09
N SER A 242 -7.33 18.58 -1.28
CA SER A 242 -8.26 19.04 -0.26
C SER A 242 -8.16 18.19 1.00
N GLU A 243 -8.54 18.76 2.16
CA GLU A 243 -8.55 18.00 3.42
C GLU A 243 -9.46 16.77 3.34
N GLN A 244 -10.58 16.86 2.63
CA GLN A 244 -11.45 15.72 2.35
C GLN A 244 -10.71 14.61 1.59
N GLY A 245 -9.95 14.94 0.54
CA GLY A 245 -9.17 13.97 -0.21
C GLY A 245 -8.05 13.33 0.63
N LYS A 246 -7.40 14.11 1.50
CA LYS A 246 -6.38 13.59 2.43
C LYS A 246 -6.98 12.64 3.45
N GLN A 247 -8.11 13.02 4.06
CA GLN A 247 -8.83 12.19 5.02
C GLN A 247 -9.30 10.88 4.39
N LEU A 248 -9.82 10.94 3.15
CA LEU A 248 -10.21 9.77 2.39
C LEU A 248 -9.03 8.81 2.16
N ALA A 249 -7.87 9.33 1.72
CA ALA A 249 -6.68 8.50 1.51
C ALA A 249 -6.19 7.84 2.81
N VAL A 250 -6.21 8.57 3.94
CA VAL A 250 -5.85 8.02 5.25
C VAL A 250 -6.88 6.96 5.69
N GLN A 251 -8.17 7.21 5.51
CA GLN A 251 -9.24 6.23 5.81
C GLN A 251 -9.03 4.93 5.03
N VAL A 252 -8.80 5.02 3.71
CA VAL A 252 -8.51 3.87 2.85
C VAL A 252 -7.28 3.11 3.35
N SER A 253 -6.19 3.82 3.66
CA SER A 253 -4.98 3.18 4.19
C SER A 253 -5.23 2.42 5.50
N ASN A 254 -6.08 2.97 6.37
CA ASN A 254 -6.42 2.35 7.65
C ASN A 254 -7.30 1.11 7.49
N ILE A 255 -8.31 1.17 6.62
CA ILE A 255 -9.19 0.02 6.33
C ILE A 255 -8.36 -1.14 5.76
N LEU A 256 -7.47 -0.84 4.80
CA LEU A 256 -6.62 -1.85 4.15
C LEU A 256 -5.44 -2.30 5.02
N GLY A 257 -5.22 -1.70 6.19
CA GLY A 257 -4.11 -2.04 7.10
C GLY A 257 -2.73 -1.67 6.55
N MET A 258 -2.67 -0.65 5.69
CA MET A 258 -1.47 -0.23 4.97
C MET A 258 -0.66 0.79 5.76
N ASP A 259 0.64 0.53 5.88
CA ASP A 259 1.61 1.44 6.51
C ASP A 259 2.24 2.40 5.52
N VAL A 260 2.54 1.91 4.31
CA VAL A 260 3.09 2.67 3.20
C VAL A 260 2.32 2.31 1.94
N CYS A 261 1.56 3.24 1.38
CA CYS A 261 0.75 2.97 0.19
C CYS A 261 0.58 4.18 -0.71
N GLY A 262 0.24 3.92 -1.97
CA GLY A 262 -0.27 4.92 -2.90
C GLY A 262 -1.76 4.69 -3.15
N ILE A 263 -2.59 5.70 -2.91
CA ILE A 263 -4.03 5.69 -3.19
C ILE A 263 -4.29 6.52 -4.43
N ASP A 264 -4.94 5.95 -5.44
CA ASP A 264 -5.39 6.67 -6.64
C ASP A 264 -6.81 7.16 -6.45
N LEU A 265 -7.01 8.45 -6.67
CA LEU A 265 -8.31 9.12 -6.58
C LEU A 265 -8.76 9.63 -7.96
N LEU A 266 -10.02 9.37 -8.29
CA LEU A 266 -10.70 9.98 -9.44
C LEU A 266 -11.48 11.19 -8.97
N MET A 267 -11.45 12.27 -9.74
CA MET A 267 -12.14 13.53 -9.41
C MET A 267 -13.61 13.47 -9.83
N LYS A 268 -14.48 14.04 -9.01
CA LYS A 268 -15.89 14.32 -9.31
C LYS A 268 -16.10 15.79 -9.69
N ASP A 269 -17.27 16.10 -10.23
CA ASP A 269 -17.70 17.46 -10.59
C ASP A 269 -17.87 18.37 -9.38
N ASP A 270 -18.33 17.82 -8.25
CA ASP A 270 -18.49 18.50 -6.96
C ASP A 270 -17.17 18.75 -6.21
N GLY A 271 -16.03 18.39 -6.79
CA GLY A 271 -14.70 18.52 -6.18
C GLY A 271 -14.35 17.45 -5.14
N SER A 272 -15.24 16.48 -4.90
CA SER A 272 -14.94 15.28 -4.11
C SER A 272 -14.31 14.17 -4.97
N PHE A 273 -14.06 13.00 -4.39
CA PHE A 273 -13.28 11.95 -5.03
C PHE A 273 -13.95 10.58 -4.94
N TYR A 274 -13.70 9.75 -5.94
CA TYR A 274 -13.84 8.30 -5.85
C TYR A 274 -12.47 7.65 -5.63
N VAL A 275 -12.42 6.56 -4.88
CA VAL A 275 -11.22 5.73 -4.76
C VAL A 275 -11.15 4.79 -5.97
N CYS A 276 -10.04 4.85 -6.70
CA CYS A 276 -9.81 4.05 -7.90
C CYS A 276 -9.04 2.76 -7.60
N GLU A 277 -7.95 2.90 -6.84
CA GLU A 277 -6.97 1.84 -6.61
C GLU A 277 -6.15 2.14 -5.36
N ALA A 278 -5.71 1.09 -4.66
CA ALA A 278 -4.70 1.17 -3.61
C ALA A 278 -3.49 0.30 -3.99
N ASN A 279 -2.29 0.83 -3.77
CA ASN A 279 -1.04 0.19 -4.16
C ASN A 279 -0.14 0.00 -2.94
N ALA A 280 0.25 -1.25 -2.69
CA ALA A 280 1.14 -1.59 -1.58
C ALA A 280 2.62 -1.28 -1.83
N ASN A 281 2.98 -1.10 -3.10
CA ASN A 281 4.28 -0.59 -3.47
C ASN A 281 4.11 0.76 -4.17
N VAL A 282 4.71 1.79 -3.60
CA VAL A 282 4.72 3.12 -4.17
C VAL A 282 5.81 3.17 -5.24
N TYR A 283 5.43 3.47 -6.49
CA TYR A 283 6.37 3.76 -7.57
C TYR A 283 6.30 5.26 -7.91
N GLY A 284 7.44 5.94 -7.80
CA GLY A 284 7.77 7.25 -8.37
C GLY A 284 6.73 8.39 -8.24
N LEU A 285 6.96 9.29 -7.27
CA LEU A 285 6.90 10.72 -7.55
C LEU A 285 8.28 11.08 -8.12
N TYR A 286 8.43 11.23 -9.43
CA TYR A 286 9.68 11.76 -9.97
C TYR A 286 9.92 13.15 -9.35
N GLY A 287 11.04 13.34 -8.63
CA GLY A 287 11.42 14.62 -8.02
C GLY A 287 11.15 14.81 -6.52
N TRP A 288 10.71 13.79 -5.76
CA TRP A 288 10.35 13.90 -4.32
C TRP A 288 11.38 13.42 -3.31
N CYS A 289 12.66 13.34 -3.69
CA CYS A 289 13.68 12.67 -2.89
C CYS A 289 13.96 13.33 -1.53
N GLU A 290 13.58 14.59 -1.33
CA GLU A 290 13.91 15.34 -0.09
C GLU A 290 12.91 15.10 1.07
N THR A 291 11.80 14.38 0.86
CA THR A 291 10.71 14.29 1.87
C THR A 291 10.39 12.88 2.37
N TYR A 292 11.06 11.84 1.88
CA TYR A 292 10.94 10.48 2.43
C TYR A 292 11.64 10.31 3.79
N ASP A 293 12.60 11.19 4.08
CA ASP A 293 13.54 11.09 5.22
C ASP A 293 12.85 11.16 6.60
N PRO A 294 11.93 12.12 6.88
CA PRO A 294 11.34 12.24 8.21
C PRO A 294 10.12 11.33 8.45
N LEU A 295 9.45 10.89 7.38
CA LEU A 295 8.08 10.37 7.46
C LEU A 295 8.01 8.84 7.49
N LEU A 296 8.94 8.13 6.83
CA LEU A 296 9.12 6.68 7.06
C LEU A 296 9.42 6.37 8.53
N PHE A 297 9.96 7.34 9.28
CA PHE A 297 10.24 7.20 10.70
C PHE A 297 9.09 7.68 11.60
N SER A 298 8.18 8.55 11.13
CA SER A 298 6.93 8.83 11.88
C SER A 298 6.09 7.56 12.12
N LEU A 299 6.24 6.54 11.26
CA LEU A 299 5.70 5.19 11.45
C LEU A 299 6.21 4.46 12.69
N TRP A 300 7.47 4.70 13.11
CA TRP A 300 8.04 4.15 14.33
C TRP A 300 7.31 4.71 15.57
N ASN A 301 7.00 6.00 15.55
CA ASN A 301 6.39 6.71 16.68
C ASN A 301 4.84 6.62 16.73
N CYS A 302 4.16 6.53 15.57
CA CYS A 302 2.69 6.62 15.50
C CYS A 302 1.93 5.31 15.76
N ARG A 303 2.55 4.12 15.75
CA ARG A 303 1.82 2.85 16.03
C ARG A 303 2.43 1.94 17.08
N CYS A 304 3.63 2.22 17.58
CA CYS A 304 4.15 1.56 18.80
C CYS A 304 3.45 2.07 20.07
N SER A 305 2.85 3.26 20.01
CA SER A 305 2.13 3.92 21.11
C SER A 305 0.64 3.55 21.19
N ASP A 306 0.03 3.06 20.10
CA ASP A 306 -1.44 3.06 19.94
C ASP A 306 -2.11 1.67 20.02
N ARG A 307 -1.53 0.75 20.79
CA ARG A 307 -2.22 -0.48 21.25
C ARG A 307 -2.47 -0.54 22.75
N SER A 308 -2.30 0.58 23.45
CA SER A 308 -2.56 0.69 24.89
C SER A 308 -3.80 1.50 25.27
N GLN A 309 -4.68 1.93 24.34
CA GLN A 309 -5.99 2.50 24.73
C GLN A 309 -7.14 2.15 23.78
N LYS A 310 -8.31 1.90 24.40
CA LYS A 310 -9.66 1.67 23.85
C LYS A 310 -10.03 0.24 23.43
N SER A 311 -10.08 -0.63 24.42
CA SER A 311 -11.21 -1.56 24.59
C SER A 311 -12.49 -0.72 24.75
N GLN A 312 -13.17 -0.37 23.66
CA GLN A 312 -14.58 0.00 23.73
C GLN A 312 -15.41 -1.28 23.67
N THR A 313 -16.09 -1.54 24.77
CA THR A 313 -17.04 -2.61 25.02
C THR A 313 -18.20 -2.50 24.03
N ILE A 314 -18.12 -3.15 22.88
CA ILE A 314 -19.32 -3.49 22.10
C ILE A 314 -19.87 -4.77 22.73
N GLN A 315 -21.02 -4.66 23.38
CA GLN A 315 -21.78 -5.81 23.86
C GLN A 315 -22.07 -6.76 22.69
N ARG A 316 -21.35 -7.89 22.63
CA ARG A 316 -21.74 -9.05 21.82
C ARG A 316 -22.21 -10.15 22.77
N LYS A 317 -23.47 -10.56 22.61
CA LYS A 317 -24.02 -11.78 23.22
C LYS A 317 -23.30 -13.02 22.65
N PRO A 318 -23.25 -14.14 23.41
CA PRO A 318 -22.18 -15.12 23.33
C PRO A 318 -22.57 -16.39 22.56
N SER A 319 -21.60 -16.99 21.85
CA SER A 319 -21.48 -18.44 21.74
C SER A 319 -20.15 -18.86 21.10
N LEU A 320 -19.54 -19.90 21.68
CA LEU A 320 -18.41 -20.74 21.24
C LEU A 320 -16.98 -20.32 21.69
N LEU A 321 -16.71 -20.70 22.95
CA LEU A 321 -15.52 -21.33 23.58
C LEU A 321 -14.07 -20.86 23.28
N PRO A 322 -13.15 -20.97 24.27
CA PRO A 322 -11.99 -20.09 24.38
C PRO A 322 -10.67 -20.72 23.92
N PHE A 323 -9.77 -19.88 23.37
CA PHE A 323 -8.33 -20.15 23.35
C PHE A 323 -7.66 -19.40 24.52
N PRO A 324 -6.69 -20.00 25.23
CA PRO A 324 -6.16 -19.45 26.48
C PRO A 324 -5.23 -18.25 26.22
N VAL A 325 -5.58 -17.12 26.83
CA VAL A 325 -4.75 -15.91 26.91
C VAL A 325 -3.73 -16.10 28.03
N ALA A 326 -2.44 -16.10 27.69
CA ALA A 326 -1.37 -16.02 28.68
C ALA A 326 -0.32 -14.98 28.28
N ARG A 327 -0.20 -13.97 29.16
CA ARG A 327 0.93 -13.04 29.40
C ARG A 327 1.19 -11.93 28.38
N VAL A 328 0.49 -10.81 28.59
CA VAL A 328 0.96 -9.45 28.24
C VAL A 328 1.21 -8.72 29.57
N ARG A 329 2.46 -8.68 30.07
CA ARG A 329 2.81 -7.87 31.26
C ARG A 329 4.23 -7.30 31.31
N THR A 330 5.00 -7.38 30.22
CA THR A 330 6.41 -6.92 30.20
C THR A 330 6.66 -5.67 29.34
N TYR A 331 5.68 -5.18 28.58
CA TYR A 331 5.89 -4.09 27.61
C TYR A 331 5.77 -2.65 28.18
N GLU A 332 5.05 -2.43 29.29
CA GLU A 332 4.75 -1.07 29.77
C GLU A 332 5.90 -0.36 30.49
N LYS A 333 6.89 -1.10 31.03
CA LYS A 333 7.94 -0.49 31.88
C LYS A 333 9.04 0.22 31.08
N SER A 334 9.26 -0.14 29.81
CA SER A 334 10.35 0.43 29.00
C SER A 334 9.98 1.77 28.34
N LEU A 335 8.70 2.03 28.11
CA LEU A 335 8.23 3.23 27.39
C LEU A 335 8.17 4.50 28.26
N ARG A 336 8.09 4.37 29.60
CA ARG A 336 8.00 5.54 30.51
C ARG A 336 9.34 6.24 30.77
N MET A 337 10.48 5.69 30.36
CA MET A 337 11.81 6.28 30.63
C MET A 337 12.36 7.17 29.51
N PHE A 338 11.71 7.25 28.33
CA PHE A 338 12.33 7.85 27.13
C PHE A 338 11.69 9.14 26.60
N LEU A 339 10.58 9.60 27.18
CA LEU A 339 9.80 10.71 26.62
C LEU A 339 10.28 12.16 26.89
N PRO A 340 11.14 12.51 27.88
CA PRO A 340 11.49 13.91 28.11
C PRO A 340 12.65 14.50 27.27
N LYS A 341 13.37 13.71 26.46
CA LYS A 341 14.62 14.18 25.79
C LYS A 341 14.48 14.55 24.30
N LEU A 342 13.29 14.50 23.72
CA LEU A 342 13.09 14.59 22.26
C LEU A 342 12.33 15.84 21.76
N PHE A 343 12.09 16.86 22.59
CA PHE A 343 11.39 18.08 22.15
C PHE A 343 11.96 19.37 22.75
N PRO A 344 12.42 20.32 21.91
CA PRO A 344 12.17 21.74 22.10
C PRO A 344 11.13 22.27 21.07
N PRO A 345 10.42 23.37 21.38
CA PRO A 345 9.27 23.84 20.60
C PRO A 345 9.66 24.42 19.23
N VAL A 346 8.84 24.12 18.23
CA VAL A 346 8.92 24.62 16.84
C VAL A 346 8.79 26.14 16.80
N MET A 347 9.80 26.84 16.28
CA MET A 347 9.70 28.25 15.89
C MET A 347 9.26 28.36 14.42
N GLN A 348 8.24 29.18 14.17
CA GLN A 348 7.79 29.62 12.85
C GLN A 348 8.87 30.46 12.15
N ALA A 349 9.11 30.23 10.86
CA ALA A 349 9.62 31.25 9.94
C ALA A 349 9.25 30.90 8.50
N GLY A 350 8.40 31.72 7.88
CA GLY A 350 8.17 31.69 6.44
C GLY A 350 9.32 32.36 5.68
N ARG A 351 9.56 31.92 4.45
CA ARG A 351 10.19 32.73 3.39
C ARG A 351 9.63 32.33 2.03
N MET A 352 9.07 33.31 1.33
CA MET A 352 8.86 33.33 -0.11
C MET A 352 10.20 33.16 -0.83
N VAL A 353 10.19 32.50 -1.99
CA VAL A 353 11.21 32.71 -3.03
C VAL A 353 10.50 33.03 -4.34
N ASN A 354 10.64 34.28 -4.76
CA ASN A 354 10.44 34.76 -6.14
C ASN A 354 11.74 34.51 -6.93
N ALA A 355 11.62 34.01 -8.16
CA ALA A 355 12.46 34.29 -9.33
C ALA A 355 11.86 33.50 -10.51
N ALA A 356 11.10 34.08 -11.45
CA ALA A 356 11.46 35.06 -12.49
C ALA A 356 12.36 34.50 -13.60
N VAL A 357 11.81 34.55 -14.84
CA VAL A 357 12.41 34.66 -16.19
C VAL A 357 13.31 33.48 -16.65
N TRP A 358 13.15 32.81 -17.79
CA TRP A 358 12.49 33.02 -19.09
C TRP A 358 11.70 31.77 -19.53
#